data_AF-A0A7V9D2K2-F1
#
_entry.id   AF-A0A7V9D2K2-F1
#
_cell.length_a   1.000
_cell.length_b   1.000
_cell.length_c   1.000
_cell.angle_alpha   90.00
_cell.angle_beta   90.00
_cell.angle_gamma   90.00
#
_symmetry.space_group_name_H-M   'P 1'
#
loop_
_entity.id
_entity.type
_entity.pdbx_description
1 polymer ?
#
loop_
_entity_poly.entity_id
_entity_poly.type
_entity_poly.pdbx_seq_one_letter_code
_entity_poly.pdbx_strand_id
1 'polypeptide(L)'
;MFKREFSPDEEYRFNFARNCFIQARYLPVLLLAVASVSAFLLGLFLLGQNEISVGEIVAYIGLIGLVALGFRRIARLSSQRAQRSLTRVNLNVQVAINGIAVAKNFRQKAAMNGGFRGVNQQYYQVSVRQGFVFNGIFPILITITNLGTTIEVHFGGLEVMGGLVSAGDWFLFVQSIAVF
;
A
#
# COMPACT_ATOMS: atom_id res chain seq x y z
N MET A 1 1.22 -35.70 -16.72
CA MET A 1 1.41 -34.73 -15.64
C MET A 1 2.88 -34.30 -15.67
N PHE A 2 3.23 -33.28 -16.46
CA PHE A 2 4.63 -32.88 -16.68
C PHE A 2 5.08 -31.90 -15.58
N LYS A 3 5.85 -32.39 -14.60
CA LYS A 3 6.67 -31.53 -13.72
C LYS A 3 7.78 -30.92 -14.58
N ARG A 4 7.77 -29.59 -14.77
CA ARG A 4 8.93 -28.87 -15.28
C ARG A 4 9.89 -28.66 -14.09
N GLU A 5 11.02 -29.35 -14.09
CA GLU A 5 12.16 -29.04 -13.22
C GLU A 5 12.76 -27.72 -13.73
N PHE A 6 12.56 -26.65 -12.96
CA PHE A 6 13.30 -25.40 -13.14
C PHE A 6 14.73 -25.58 -12.60
N SER A 7 15.72 -24.90 -13.18
CA SER A 7 17.05 -24.86 -12.54
C SER A 7 16.95 -24.16 -11.17
N PRO A 8 17.82 -24.48 -10.20
CA PRO A 8 17.79 -23.87 -8.86
C PRO A 8 17.80 -22.33 -8.91
N ASP A 9 18.51 -21.77 -9.87
CA ASP A 9 18.69 -20.33 -10.11
C ASP A 9 17.45 -19.67 -10.73
N GLU A 10 16.75 -20.35 -11.65
CA GLU A 10 15.46 -19.89 -12.17
C GLU A 10 14.36 -19.96 -11.11
N GLU A 11 14.34 -21.02 -10.30
CA GLU A 11 13.41 -21.17 -9.19
C GLU A 11 13.64 -20.08 -8.13
N TYR A 12 14.90 -19.76 -7.81
CA TYR A 12 15.24 -18.66 -6.90
C TYR A 12 14.78 -17.30 -7.44
N ARG A 13 15.04 -16.99 -8.72
CA ARG A 13 14.62 -15.71 -9.33
C ARG A 13 13.11 -15.59 -9.44
N PHE A 14 12.44 -16.68 -9.77
CA PHE A 14 10.98 -16.75 -9.84
C PHE A 14 10.35 -16.61 -8.45
N ASN A 15 10.87 -17.31 -7.45
CA ASN A 15 10.41 -17.20 -6.07
C ASN A 15 10.73 -15.83 -5.47
N PHE A 16 11.86 -15.22 -5.79
CA PHE A 16 12.21 -13.87 -5.36
C PHE A 16 11.24 -12.83 -5.95
N ALA A 17 10.97 -12.89 -7.26
CA ALA A 17 9.99 -12.00 -7.89
C ALA A 17 8.56 -12.22 -7.36
N ARG A 18 8.17 -13.48 -7.14
CA ARG A 18 6.87 -13.84 -6.57
C ARG A 18 6.74 -13.39 -5.11
N ASN A 19 7.78 -13.56 -4.32
CA ASN A 19 7.83 -13.16 -2.91
C ASN A 19 7.86 -11.63 -2.76
N CYS A 20 8.56 -10.92 -3.63
CA CYS A 20 8.56 -9.45 -3.66
C CYS A 20 7.16 -8.90 -4.01
N PHE A 21 6.45 -9.51 -4.96
CA PHE A 21 5.06 -9.16 -5.28
C PHE A 21 4.07 -9.48 -4.16
N ILE A 22 4.30 -10.59 -3.44
CA ILE A 22 3.52 -10.97 -2.27
C ILE A 22 3.75 -9.93 -1.15
N GLN A 23 5.00 -9.67 -0.78
CA GLN A 23 5.33 -8.69 0.27
C GLN A 23 4.76 -7.30 -0.04
N ALA A 24 4.94 -6.78 -1.26
CA ALA A 24 4.40 -5.48 -1.67
C ALA A 24 2.85 -5.41 -1.63
N ARG A 25 2.17 -6.55 -1.73
CA ARG A 25 0.70 -6.64 -1.71
C ARG A 25 0.13 -6.73 -0.30
N TYR A 26 0.81 -7.41 0.63
CA TYR A 26 0.28 -7.63 1.99
C TYR A 26 0.69 -6.53 2.98
N LEU A 27 1.88 -5.95 2.82
CA LEU A 27 2.38 -4.88 3.72
C LEU A 27 1.38 -3.74 3.90
N PRO A 28 0.78 -3.17 2.85
CA PRO A 28 -0.09 -2.01 3.01
C PRO A 28 -1.43 -2.34 3.68
N VAL A 29 -1.96 -3.54 3.42
CA VAL A 29 -3.20 -4.02 4.06
C VAL A 29 -2.95 -4.36 5.53
N LEU A 30 -1.77 -4.92 5.84
CA LEU A 30 -1.33 -5.17 7.20
C LEU A 30 -1.15 -3.85 7.96
N LEU A 31 -0.46 -2.87 7.37
CA LEU A 31 -0.27 -1.54 7.95
C LEU A 31 -1.61 -0.84 8.22
N LEU A 32 -2.55 -0.90 7.27
CA LEU A 32 -3.90 -0.36 7.47
C LEU A 32 -4.62 -1.08 8.63
N ALA A 33 -4.48 -2.41 8.72
CA ALA A 33 -5.09 -3.18 9.80
C ALA A 33 -4.50 -2.79 11.16
N VAL A 34 -3.18 -2.69 11.26
CA VAL A 34 -2.48 -2.22 12.47
C VAL A 34 -2.94 -0.80 12.82
N ALA A 35 -2.93 0.13 11.87
CA ALA A 35 -3.37 1.51 12.09
C ALA A 35 -4.83 1.59 12.57
N SER A 36 -5.72 0.76 12.02
CA SER A 36 -7.13 0.71 12.43
C SER A 36 -7.27 0.17 13.87
N VAL A 37 -6.49 -0.85 14.24
CA VAL A 37 -6.48 -1.41 15.60
C VAL A 37 -5.90 -0.40 16.59
N SER A 38 -4.77 0.23 16.27
CA SER A 38 -4.15 1.26 17.11
C SER A 38 -5.10 2.43 17.34
N ALA A 39 -5.76 2.91 16.29
CA ALA A 39 -6.75 3.96 16.39
C ALA A 39 -7.94 3.57 17.27
N PHE A 40 -8.44 2.33 17.15
CA PHE A 40 -9.50 1.82 18.01
C PHE A 40 -9.10 1.75 19.48
N LEU A 41 -7.88 1.27 19.77
CA LEU A 41 -7.35 1.22 21.14
C LEU A 41 -7.15 2.63 21.72
N LEU A 42 -6.67 3.57 20.92
CA LEU A 42 -6.55 4.97 21.33
C LEU A 42 -7.93 5.57 21.67
N GLY A 43 -8.94 5.30 20.85
CA GLY A 43 -10.32 5.68 21.15
C GLY A 43 -10.76 5.15 22.51
N LEU A 44 -10.63 3.84 22.75
CA LEU A 44 -11.00 3.23 24.04
C LEU A 44 -10.25 3.82 25.23
N PHE A 45 -8.96 4.14 25.06
CA PHE A 45 -8.15 4.77 26.10
C PHE A 45 -8.70 6.15 26.46
N LEU A 46 -9.02 6.99 25.47
CA LEU A 46 -9.56 8.34 25.68
C LEU A 46 -10.95 8.32 26.35
N LEU A 47 -11.79 7.32 26.03
CA LEU A 47 -13.06 7.13 26.73
C LEU A 47 -12.85 6.82 28.21
N GLY A 48 -11.82 6.03 28.53
CA GLY A 48 -11.45 5.72 29.91
C GLY A 48 -10.99 6.94 30.72
N GLN A 49 -10.49 7.99 30.06
CA GLN A 49 -10.12 9.28 30.67
C GLN A 49 -11.29 10.25 30.78
N ASN A 50 -12.48 9.89 30.29
CA ASN A 50 -13.67 10.75 30.26
C ASN A 50 -13.51 12.03 29.41
N GLU A 51 -12.50 12.07 28.54
CA GLU A 51 -12.19 13.19 27.63
C GLU A 51 -13.10 13.21 26.39
N ILE A 52 -13.66 12.05 26.03
CA ILE A 52 -14.56 11.90 24.88
C ILE A 52 -15.84 11.16 25.27
N SER A 53 -16.93 11.51 24.60
CA SER A 53 -18.22 10.85 24.73
C SER A 53 -18.31 9.56 23.90
N VAL A 54 -19.25 8.69 24.27
CA VAL A 54 -19.57 7.47 23.50
C VAL A 54 -19.96 7.81 22.05
N GLY A 55 -20.65 8.93 21.84
CA GLY A 55 -21.06 9.38 20.50
C GLY A 55 -19.86 9.72 19.61
N GLU A 56 -18.85 10.39 20.17
CA GLU A 56 -17.62 10.75 19.47
C GLU A 56 -16.79 9.52 19.10
N ILE A 57 -16.74 8.52 19.98
CA ILE A 57 -16.10 7.23 19.67
C ILE A 57 -16.79 6.51 18.51
N VAL A 58 -18.13 6.48 18.51
CA VAL A 58 -18.89 5.81 17.46
C VAL A 58 -18.67 6.53 16.13
N ALA A 59 -18.67 7.86 16.13
CA ALA A 59 -18.38 8.66 14.95
C ALA A 59 -16.95 8.41 14.44
N TYR A 60 -15.96 8.38 15.34
CA TYR A 60 -14.55 8.13 15.02
C TYR A 60 -14.34 6.72 14.42
N ILE A 61 -14.90 5.69 15.05
CA ILE A 61 -14.85 4.30 14.55
C ILE A 61 -15.54 4.20 13.18
N GLY A 62 -16.69 4.86 13.01
CA GLY A 62 -17.40 4.91 11.74
C GLY A 62 -16.57 5.54 10.63
N LEU A 63 -15.91 6.67 10.93
CA LEU A 63 -15.04 7.37 9.99
C LEU A 63 -13.85 6.49 9.56
N ILE A 64 -13.13 5.89 10.52
CA ILE A 64 -12.00 4.99 10.23
C ILE A 64 -12.46 3.79 9.43
N GLY A 65 -13.58 3.18 9.82
CA GLY A 65 -14.17 2.03 9.12
C GLY A 65 -14.46 2.36 7.65
N LEU A 66 -15.06 3.51 7.37
CA LEU A 66 -15.33 3.96 6.00
C LEU A 66 -14.04 4.13 5.18
N VAL A 67 -13.03 4.81 5.74
CA VAL A 67 -11.75 5.02 5.07
C VAL A 67 -11.04 3.68 4.80
N ALA A 68 -11.00 2.80 5.81
CA ALA A 68 -10.36 1.49 5.71
C ALA A 68 -11.03 0.59 4.66
N LEU A 69 -12.36 0.58 4.61
CA LEU A 69 -13.12 -0.17 3.60
C LEU A 69 -12.91 0.39 2.19
N GLY A 70 -12.88 1.71 2.05
CA GLY A 70 -12.57 2.40 0.79
C GLY A 70 -11.19 1.99 0.26
N PHE A 71 -10.16 2.09 1.11
CA PHE A 71 -8.80 1.68 0.75
C PHE A 71 -8.73 0.19 0.41
N ARG A 72 -9.31 -0.68 1.25
CA ARG A 72 -9.35 -2.13 1.02
C ARG A 72 -9.96 -2.48 -0.34
N ARG A 73 -11.03 -1.79 -0.74
CA ARG A 73 -11.68 -1.99 -2.04
C ARG A 73 -10.74 -1.61 -3.19
N ILE A 74 -10.11 -0.44 -3.13
CA ILE A 74 -9.19 0.05 -4.16
C ILE A 74 -7.97 -0.87 -4.29
N ALA A 75 -7.35 -1.20 -3.17
CA ALA A 75 -6.19 -2.10 -3.10
C ALA A 75 -6.50 -3.50 -3.68
N ARG A 76 -7.67 -4.06 -3.35
CA ARG A 76 -8.11 -5.36 -3.86
C ARG A 76 -8.34 -5.33 -5.37
N LEU A 77 -9.02 -4.30 -5.88
CA LEU A 77 -9.28 -4.16 -7.32
C LEU A 77 -7.98 -3.97 -8.11
N SER A 78 -7.08 -3.12 -7.62
CA SER A 78 -5.78 -2.88 -8.24
C SER A 78 -4.94 -4.17 -8.30
N SER A 79 -4.90 -4.92 -7.20
CA SER A 79 -4.18 -6.20 -7.12
C SER A 79 -4.75 -7.27 -8.03
N GLN A 80 -6.07 -7.38 -8.14
CA GLN A 80 -6.69 -8.32 -9.06
C GLN A 80 -6.36 -7.99 -10.52
N ARG A 81 -6.35 -6.71 -10.89
CA ARG A 81 -5.99 -6.27 -12.25
C ARG A 81 -4.54 -6.60 -12.57
N ALA A 82 -3.61 -6.32 -11.65
CA ALA A 82 -2.20 -6.64 -11.82
C ALA A 82 -1.96 -8.14 -11.97
N GLN A 83 -2.60 -8.95 -11.12
CA GLN A 83 -2.50 -10.42 -11.18
C GLN A 83 -3.01 -10.97 -12.51
N ARG A 84 -4.17 -10.50 -13.00
CA ARG A 84 -4.71 -10.92 -14.30
C ARG A 84 -3.75 -10.56 -15.44
N SER A 85 -3.12 -9.40 -15.39
CA SER A 85 -2.16 -8.99 -16.42
C SER A 85 -0.86 -9.81 -16.38
N LEU A 86 -0.37 -10.13 -15.18
CA LEU A 86 0.78 -11.03 -15.00
C LEU A 86 0.50 -12.44 -15.54
N THR A 87 -0.68 -12.99 -15.24
CA THR A 87 -1.09 -14.29 -15.78
C THR A 87 -1.12 -14.28 -17.31
N ARG A 88 -1.58 -13.19 -17.94
CA ARG A 88 -1.55 -13.05 -19.41
C ARG A 88 -0.13 -13.05 -19.96
N VAL A 89 0.81 -12.33 -19.33
CA VAL A 89 2.23 -12.35 -19.72
C VAL A 89 2.78 -13.78 -19.58
N ASN A 90 2.56 -14.44 -18.45
CA ASN A 90 3.06 -15.80 -18.20
C ASN A 90 2.52 -16.81 -19.21
N LEU A 91 1.23 -16.73 -19.57
CA LEU A 91 0.64 -17.58 -20.61
C LEU A 91 1.27 -17.28 -21.99
N ASN A 92 1.49 -16.01 -22.32
CA ASN A 92 2.11 -15.63 -23.59
C ASN A 92 3.54 -16.18 -23.72
N VAL A 93 4.33 -16.11 -22.64
CA VAL A 93 5.68 -16.69 -22.59
C VAL A 93 5.61 -18.21 -22.80
N GLN A 94 4.67 -18.90 -22.14
CA GLN A 94 4.53 -20.35 -22.29
C GLN A 94 4.18 -20.75 -23.74
N VAL A 95 3.24 -20.02 -24.38
CA VAL A 95 2.88 -20.24 -25.79
C VAL A 95 4.08 -19.95 -26.71
N ALA A 96 4.80 -18.85 -26.47
CA ALA A 96 5.96 -18.48 -27.25
C ALA A 96 7.07 -19.56 -27.18
N ILE A 97 7.37 -20.08 -25.99
CA ILE A 97 8.35 -21.15 -25.80
C ILE A 97 7.93 -22.42 -26.53
N ASN A 98 6.68 -22.85 -26.37
CA ASN A 98 6.18 -24.07 -27.01
C ASN A 98 6.09 -23.93 -28.54
N GLY A 99 5.85 -22.72 -29.06
CA GLY A 99 5.68 -22.42 -30.49
C GLY A 99 6.92 -21.90 -31.21
N ILE A 100 8.05 -21.70 -30.52
CA ILE A 100 9.22 -21.00 -31.09
C ILE A 100 9.82 -21.74 -32.29
N ALA A 101 9.79 -23.07 -32.28
CA ALA A 101 10.28 -23.91 -33.39
C ALA A 101 9.44 -23.71 -34.65
N VAL A 102 8.11 -23.71 -34.51
CA VAL A 102 7.16 -23.46 -35.60
C VAL A 102 7.32 -22.03 -36.11
N ALA A 103 7.37 -21.03 -35.22
CA ALA A 103 7.57 -19.64 -35.59
C ALA A 103 8.90 -19.40 -36.34
N LYS A 104 9.96 -20.16 -36.00
CA LYS A 104 11.25 -20.11 -36.72
C LYS A 104 11.12 -20.67 -38.14
N ASN A 105 10.46 -21.81 -38.30
CA ASN A 105 10.25 -22.45 -39.61
C ASN A 105 9.45 -21.56 -40.57
N PHE A 106 8.45 -20.83 -40.06
CA PHE A 106 7.63 -19.92 -40.86
C PHE A 106 8.17 -18.47 -40.91
N ARG A 107 9.35 -18.19 -40.35
CA ARG A 107 9.95 -16.83 -40.23
C ARG A 107 9.04 -15.80 -39.51
N GLN A 108 8.16 -16.25 -38.61
CA GLN A 108 7.16 -15.44 -37.88
C GLN A 108 7.59 -14.96 -36.47
N LYS A 109 8.87 -15.04 -36.12
CA LYS A 109 9.37 -14.60 -34.79
C LYS A 109 9.04 -13.15 -34.45
N ALA A 110 9.10 -12.25 -35.43
CA ALA A 110 8.83 -10.82 -35.23
C ALA A 110 7.36 -10.56 -34.88
N ALA A 111 6.42 -11.25 -35.53
CA ALA A 111 5.00 -11.16 -35.23
C ALA A 111 4.69 -11.62 -33.79
N MET A 112 5.30 -12.74 -33.37
CA MET A 112 5.15 -13.26 -32.00
C MET A 112 5.72 -12.29 -30.95
N ASN A 113 6.85 -11.64 -31.26
CA ASN A 113 7.45 -10.64 -30.37
C ASN A 113 6.59 -9.36 -30.26
N GLY A 114 5.95 -8.93 -31.35
CA GLY A 114 5.01 -7.80 -31.34
C GLY A 114 3.82 -8.04 -30.40
N GLY A 115 3.23 -9.24 -30.46
CA GLY A 115 2.17 -9.66 -29.54
C GLY A 115 2.61 -9.67 -28.08
N PHE A 116 3.80 -10.21 -27.79
CA PHE A 116 4.37 -10.21 -26.44
C PHE A 116 4.59 -8.80 -25.89
N ARG A 117 5.14 -7.87 -26.69
CA ARG A 117 5.37 -6.48 -26.28
C ARG A 117 4.08 -5.78 -25.83
N GLY A 118 2.97 -5.99 -26.54
CA GLY A 118 1.68 -5.42 -26.17
C GLY A 118 1.19 -5.88 -24.80
N VAL A 119 1.24 -7.20 -24.54
CA VAL A 119 0.82 -7.79 -23.26
C VAL A 119 1.76 -7.37 -22.12
N ASN A 120 3.06 -7.28 -22.38
CA ASN A 120 4.05 -6.82 -21.41
C ASN A 120 3.86 -5.34 -21.04
N GLN A 121 3.60 -4.47 -22.03
CA GLN A 121 3.34 -3.06 -21.78
C GLN A 121 2.07 -2.84 -20.94
N GLN A 122 1.02 -3.62 -21.19
CA GLN A 122 -0.19 -3.61 -20.37
C GLN A 122 0.13 -4.01 -18.92
N TYR A 123 0.92 -5.07 -18.72
CA TYR A 123 1.36 -5.50 -17.39
C TYR A 123 2.17 -4.41 -16.68
N TYR A 124 3.09 -3.75 -17.38
CA TYR A 124 3.87 -2.64 -16.83
C TYR A 124 2.97 -1.50 -16.34
N GLN A 125 2.04 -1.01 -17.19
CA GLN A 125 1.15 0.09 -16.81
C GLN A 125 0.26 -0.25 -15.60
N VAL A 126 -0.29 -1.46 -15.56
CA VAL A 126 -1.15 -1.89 -14.45
C VAL A 126 -0.34 -2.05 -13.16
N SER A 127 0.87 -2.60 -13.25
CA SER A 127 1.75 -2.81 -12.09
C SER A 127 2.26 -1.49 -11.51
N VAL A 128 2.63 -0.51 -12.35
CA VAL A 128 3.03 0.83 -11.90
C VAL A 128 1.87 1.54 -11.21
N ARG A 129 0.65 1.50 -11.77
CA ARG A 129 -0.54 2.07 -11.13
C ARG A 129 -0.84 1.41 -9.79
N GLN A 130 -0.66 0.09 -9.68
CA GLN A 130 -0.77 -0.62 -8.41
C GLN A 130 0.28 -0.14 -7.41
N GLY A 131 1.53 0.03 -7.85
CA GLY A 131 2.60 0.61 -7.05
C GLY A 131 2.24 1.99 -6.49
N PHE A 132 1.67 2.88 -7.30
CA PHE A 132 1.21 4.19 -6.82
C PHE A 132 0.11 4.10 -5.76
N VAL A 133 -0.87 3.18 -5.91
CA VAL A 133 -1.93 2.97 -4.92
C VAL A 133 -1.36 2.57 -3.56
N PHE A 134 -0.31 1.75 -3.54
CA PHE A 134 0.29 1.27 -2.30
C PHE A 134 1.34 2.21 -1.72
N ASN A 135 2.18 2.82 -2.56
CA ASN A 135 3.18 3.79 -2.11
C ASN A 135 2.57 5.14 -1.72
N GLY A 136 1.35 5.46 -2.19
CA GLY A 136 0.65 6.70 -1.84
C GLY A 136 0.26 6.81 -0.37
N ILE A 137 0.24 5.69 0.39
CA ILE A 137 -0.13 5.71 1.81
C ILE A 137 0.87 6.52 2.63
N PHE A 138 2.17 6.31 2.45
CA PHE A 138 3.18 7.00 3.27
C PHE A 138 3.15 8.52 3.09
N PRO A 139 3.15 9.08 1.87
CA PRO A 139 2.98 10.52 1.68
C PRO A 139 1.70 11.07 2.31
N ILE A 140 0.58 10.35 2.23
CA ILE A 140 -0.67 10.78 2.85
C ILE A 140 -0.54 10.81 4.37
N LEU A 141 -0.01 9.75 4.98
CA LEU A 141 0.21 9.68 6.43
C LEU A 141 1.15 10.80 6.90
N ILE A 142 2.30 10.97 6.24
CA ILE A 142 3.26 12.03 6.56
C ILE A 142 2.63 13.41 6.41
N THR A 143 1.81 13.62 5.37
CA THR A 143 1.11 14.90 5.17
C THR A 143 0.12 15.17 6.31
N ILE A 144 -0.66 14.16 6.72
CA ILE A 144 -1.61 14.28 7.83
C ILE A 144 -0.87 14.58 9.13
N THR A 145 0.21 13.84 9.43
CA THR A 145 1.05 14.07 10.61
C THR A 145 1.62 15.49 10.62
N ASN A 146 2.24 15.92 9.53
CA ASN A 146 2.84 17.26 9.43
C ASN A 146 1.80 18.38 9.53
N LEU A 147 0.60 18.17 8.96
CA LEU A 147 -0.51 19.12 9.11
C LEU A 147 -0.98 19.17 10.57
N GLY A 148 -1.12 18.03 11.23
CA GLY A 148 -1.44 17.94 12.65
C GLY A 148 -0.43 18.71 13.49
N THR A 149 0.86 18.42 13.34
CA THR A 149 1.95 19.12 14.04
C THR A 149 1.94 20.62 13.75
N THR A 150 1.70 21.04 12.51
CA THR A 150 1.65 22.47 12.16
C THR A 150 0.49 23.18 12.87
N ILE A 151 -0.69 22.56 12.88
CA ILE A 151 -1.88 23.08 13.58
C ILE A 151 -1.59 23.18 15.08
N GLU A 152 -1.10 22.09 15.67
CA GLU A 152 -0.76 22.01 17.09
C GLU A 152 0.23 23.11 17.51
N VAL A 153 1.32 23.27 16.74
CA VAL A 153 2.33 24.32 16.97
C VAL A 153 1.76 25.72 16.84
N HIS A 154 0.87 25.95 15.88
CA HIS A 154 0.24 27.25 15.70
C HIS A 154 -0.66 27.62 16.89
N PHE A 155 -1.54 26.71 17.31
CA PHE A 155 -2.48 26.98 18.41
C PHE A 155 -1.78 26.98 19.77
N GLY A 156 -0.88 26.03 20.04
CA GLY A 156 -0.10 26.02 21.28
C GLY A 156 0.79 27.26 21.43
N GLY A 157 1.34 27.77 20.32
CA GLY A 157 2.08 29.04 20.32
C GLY A 157 1.21 30.24 20.75
N LEU A 158 -0.05 30.29 20.32
CA LEU A 158 -1.00 31.32 20.74
C LEU A 158 -1.33 31.22 22.24
N GLU A 159 -1.46 30.01 22.79
CA GLU A 159 -1.70 29.79 24.22
C GLU A 159 -0.51 30.22 25.09
N VAL A 160 0.71 29.98 24.63
CA VAL A 160 1.94 30.45 25.29
C VAL A 160 2.01 31.98 25.26
N MET A 161 1.72 32.60 24.11
CA MET A 161 1.67 34.06 24.00
C MET A 161 0.57 34.68 24.88
N GLY A 162 -0.55 33.97 25.05
CA GLY A 162 -1.66 34.36 25.93
C GLY A 162 -1.41 34.12 27.41
N GLY A 163 -0.29 33.49 27.79
CA GLY A 163 0.05 33.16 29.18
C GLY A 163 -0.80 32.05 29.80
N LEU A 164 -1.55 31.29 28.99
CA LEU A 164 -2.36 30.15 29.43
C LEU A 164 -1.51 28.93 29.75
N VAL A 165 -0.38 28.76 29.03
CA VAL A 165 0.56 27.66 29.17
C VAL A 165 1.98 28.22 29.21
N SER A 166 2.86 27.66 30.04
CA SER A 166 4.27 28.08 30.05
C SER A 166 4.99 27.59 28.80
N ALA A 167 6.00 28.36 28.33
CA ALA A 167 6.81 27.94 27.18
C ALA A 167 7.53 26.60 27.43
N GLY A 168 7.88 26.31 28.68
CA GLY A 168 8.53 25.05 29.07
C GLY A 168 7.58 23.86 28.99
N ASP A 169 6.36 23.99 29.51
CA ASP A 169 5.35 22.92 29.48
C ASP A 169 4.93 22.62 28.04
N TRP A 170 4.73 23.67 27.23
CA TRP A 170 4.45 23.54 25.81
C TRP A 170 5.58 22.82 25.06
N PHE A 171 6.85 23.20 25.30
CA PHE A 171 7.99 22.54 24.69
C PHE A 171 8.07 21.05 25.05
N LEU A 172 7.86 20.70 26.32
CA LEU A 172 7.87 19.31 26.79
C LEU A 172 6.73 18.49 26.17
N PHE A 173 5.54 19.08 26.03
CA PHE A 173 4.41 18.46 25.36
C PHE A 173 4.72 18.12 23.89
N VAL A 174 5.20 19.09 23.10
CA VAL A 174 5.57 18.85 21.70
C VAL A 174 6.66 17.79 21.58
N GLN A 175 7.67 17.82 22.46
CA GLN A 175 8.72 16.80 22.47
C GLN A 175 8.17 15.41 22.79
N SER A 176 7.23 15.32 23.72
CA SER A 176 6.58 14.04 24.06
C SER A 176 5.85 13.44 22.86
N ILE A 177 5.18 14.26 22.04
CA ILE A 177 4.48 13.81 20.84
C ILE A 177 5.47 13.42 19.74
N ALA A 178 6.56 14.18 19.57
CA ALA A 178 7.56 13.92 18.53
C ALA A 178 8.38 12.64 18.75
N VAL A 179 8.41 12.11 19.97
CA VAL A 179 9.10 10.87 20.33
C VAL A 179 8.29 9.61 19.99
N PHE A 180 6.97 9.74 19.75
CA PHE A 180 6.07 8.64 19.38
C PHE A 180 5.66 8.68 17.90
#